data_AF-A0A3R8TV37-F1
#
_entry.id   AF-A0A3R8TV37-F1
#
_cell.length_a   1.000
_cell.length_b   1.000
_cell.length_c   1.000
_cell.angle_alpha   90.00
_cell.angle_beta   90.00
_cell.angle_gamma   90.00
#
_symmetry.space_group_name_H-M   'P 1'
#
loop_
_entity.id
_entity.type
_entity.pdbx_description
1 polymer ?
#
loop_
_entity_poly.entity_id
_entity_poly.type
_entity_poly.pdbx_seq_one_letter_code
_entity_poly.pdbx_strand_id
1 'polypeptide(L)' 'MCSTIGAKIYHNGSHKDYSALVDEKIERIKNRYYANSLSKAQAKQQVESLQRSLRKKTISGRIRTKSTTGRLC' A
#
# COMPACT_ATOMS: atom_id res chain seq x y z
N MET A 1 15.31 8.00 25.29
CA MET A 1 15.43 6.55 25.09
C MET A 1 14.80 6.16 23.76
N CYS A 2 15.55 5.40 22.97
CA CYS A 2 15.14 4.46 21.91
C CYS A 2 14.20 4.92 20.78
N SER A 3 14.84 5.19 19.64
CA SER A 3 14.59 4.54 18.34
C SER A 3 13.23 3.89 18.09
N THR A 4 12.52 4.40 17.09
CA THR A 4 11.77 3.50 16.20
C THR A 4 12.02 3.91 14.76
N ILE A 5 13.20 3.51 14.28
CA ILE A 5 13.49 3.32 12.87
C ILE A 5 12.47 2.30 12.36
N GLY A 6 11.64 2.70 11.40
CA GLY A 6 10.62 1.85 10.82
C GLY A 6 9.21 2.30 11.20
N ALA A 7 8.74 3.39 10.58
CA ALA A 7 7.32 3.64 10.51
C ALA A 7 6.66 2.39 9.91
N LYS A 8 5.91 1.65 10.72
CA LYS A 8 5.13 0.51 10.25
C LYS A 8 4.14 1.07 9.24
N ILE A 9 4.45 0.93 7.95
CA ILE A 9 3.68 1.53 6.84
C ILE A 9 2.25 0.93 6.75
N TYR A 10 1.94 -0.09 7.55
CA TYR A 10 0.69 -0.83 7.47
C TYR A 10 0.08 -1.06 8.86
N HIS A 11 -1.21 -0.76 8.96
CA HIS A 11 -2.06 -1.06 10.10
C HIS A 11 -2.69 -2.43 9.86
N ASN A 12 -2.52 -3.39 10.77
CA ASN A 12 -3.21 -4.70 10.75
C ASN A 12 -4.70 -4.60 11.14
N GLY A 13 -5.33 -3.43 10.95
CA GLY A 13 -6.77 -3.25 11.11
C GLY A 13 -7.52 -3.94 9.97
N SER A 14 -8.73 -4.42 10.24
CA SER A 14 -9.50 -5.37 9.41
C SER A 14 -9.97 -4.79 8.07
N HIS A 15 -9.03 -4.47 7.18
CA HIS A 15 -9.25 -4.00 5.82
C HIS A 15 -8.70 -5.03 4.82
N LYS A 16 -9.14 -6.29 4.95
CA LYS A 16 -8.62 -7.40 4.13
C LYS A 16 -8.65 -7.10 2.63
N ASP A 17 -9.71 -6.48 2.13
CA ASP A 17 -9.84 -6.12 0.72
C ASP A 17 -8.87 -5.02 0.29
N TYR A 18 -8.60 -4.04 1.17
CA TYR A 18 -7.63 -2.98 0.89
C TYR A 18 -6.20 -3.52 0.89
N SER A 19 -5.86 -4.35 1.89
CA SER A 19 -4.55 -4.99 1.96
C SER A 19 -4.31 -5.91 0.77
N ALA A 20 -5.30 -6.75 0.39
CA ALA A 20 -5.20 -7.60 -0.80
C ALA A 20 -5.02 -6.78 -2.09
N LEU A 21 -5.74 -5.66 -2.23
CA LEU A 21 -5.59 -4.75 -3.38
C LEU A 21 -4.21 -4.08 -3.42
N VAL A 22 -3.63 -3.77 -2.26
CA VAL A 22 -2.27 -3.23 -2.16
C VAL A 22 -1.24 -4.31 -2.52
N ASP A 23 -1.40 -5.51 -1.96
CA ASP A 23 -0.50 -6.65 -2.18
C ASP A 23 -0.45 -7.04 -3.66
N GLU A 24 -1.62 -7.17 -4.33
CA GLU A 24 -1.69 -7.45 -5.76
C GLU A 24 -0.91 -6.41 -6.59
N LYS A 25 -1.00 -5.12 -6.21
CA LYS A 25 -0.33 -4.04 -6.94
C LYS A 25 1.17 -4.02 -6.68
N ILE A 26 1.61 -4.31 -5.45
CA ILE A 26 3.03 -4.43 -5.12
C ILE A 26 3.62 -5.66 -5.80
N GLU A 27 2.90 -6.77 -5.85
CA GLU A 27 3.31 -8.00 -6.51
C GLU A 27 3.56 -7.78 -8.01
N ARG A 28 2.72 -6.99 -8.69
CA ARG A 28 2.97 -6.60 -10.10
C ARG A 28 4.27 -5.83 -10.29
N ILE A 29 4.60 -4.92 -9.37
CA ILE A 29 5.87 -4.16 -9.42
C ILE A 29 7.04 -5.11 -9.14
N LYS A 30 6.89 -5.99 -8.15
CA LYS A 30 7.85 -7.03 -7.79
C LYS A 30 8.18 -7.92 -8.99
N ASN A 31 7.17 -8.45 -9.67
CA ASN A 31 7.35 -9.33 -10.84
C ASN A 31 8.07 -8.62 -11.99
N ARG A 32 7.76 -7.35 -12.25
CA ARG A 32 8.47 -6.54 -13.26
C ARG A 32 9.93 -6.27 -12.89
N TYR A 33 10.22 -6.09 -11.60
CA TYR A 33 11.59 -5.95 -11.12
C TYR A 33 12.38 -7.26 -11.28
N TYR A 34 11.82 -8.41 -10.89
CA TYR A 34 12.48 -9.71 -11.06
C TYR A 34 12.64 -10.12 -12.53
N ALA A 35 11.75 -9.66 -13.41
CA ALA A 35 11.89 -9.82 -14.86
C ALA A 35 12.94 -8.87 -15.48
N ASN A 36 13.73 -8.16 -14.67
CA ASN A 36 14.69 -7.12 -15.09
C ASN A 36 14.08 -6.02 -15.99
N SER A 37 12.75 -5.88 -15.98
CA SER A 37 12.03 -4.88 -16.77
C SER A 37 12.01 -3.50 -16.07
N LEU A 38 12.46 -3.43 -14.82
CA LEU A 38 12.60 -2.20 -14.04
C LEU A 38 13.92 -2.23 -13.26
N SER A 39 14.60 -1.09 -13.22
CA SER A 39 15.70 -0.89 -12.27
C SER A 39 15.18 -0.73 -10.84
N LYS A 40 16.05 -0.94 -9.84
CA LYS A 40 15.71 -0.77 -8.41
C LYS A 40 15.16 0.63 -8.11
N ALA A 41 15.71 1.67 -8.74
CA ALA A 41 15.24 3.04 -8.59
C ALA A 41 13.82 3.24 -9.15
N GLN A 42 13.54 2.69 -10.32
CA GLN A 42 12.22 2.76 -10.94
C GLN A 42 11.17 1.97 -10.14
N ALA A 43 11.53 0.78 -9.62
CA ALA A 43 10.66 -0.01 -8.76
C ALA A 43 10.31 0.76 -7.47
N LYS A 44 11.31 1.39 -6.82
CA LYS A 44 11.09 2.23 -5.63
C LYS A 44 10.13 3.40 -5.92
N GLN A 45 10.36 4.12 -7.02
CA GLN A 45 9.50 5.24 -7.41
C GLN A 45 8.06 4.80 -7.69
N GLN A 46 7.87 3.62 -8.31
CA GLN A 46 6.53 3.07 -8.56
C GLN A 46 5.81 2.70 -7.26
N VAL A 47 6.52 2.12 -6.28
CA VAL A 47 5.94 1.82 -4.96
C VAL A 47 5.53 3.09 -4.22
N GLU A 48 6.38 4.12 -4.20
CA GLU A 48 6.06 5.40 -3.54
C GLU A 48 4.86 6.11 -4.20
N SER A 49 4.80 6.11 -5.53
CA SER A 49 3.68 6.66 -6.29
C SER A 49 2.37 5.91 -6.02
N LEU A 50 2.44 4.57 -5.98
CA LEU A 50 1.32 3.70 -5.62
C LEU A 50 0.79 4.03 -4.22
N GLN A 51 1.66 4.12 -3.22
CA GLN A 51 1.30 4.45 -1.85
C GLN A 51 0.61 5.82 -1.76
N ARG A 52 1.16 6.86 -2.43
CA ARG A 52 0.53 8.19 -2.48
C ARG A 52 -0.86 8.16 -3.11
N SER A 53 -1.02 7.42 -4.22
CA SER A 53 -2.29 7.29 -4.93
C SER A 53 -3.35 6.59 -4.07
N LEU A 54 -2.98 5.49 -3.41
CA LEU A 54 -3.89 4.74 -2.53
C LEU A 54 -4.29 5.56 -1.30
N ARG A 55 -3.36 6.32 -0.70
CA ARG A 55 -3.68 7.26 0.38
C ARG A 55 -4.69 8.32 -0.07
N LYS A 56 -4.50 8.93 -1.23
CA LYS A 56 -5.46 9.91 -1.78
C LYS A 56 -6.84 9.30 -2.01
N LYS A 57 -6.91 8.10 -2.59
CA LYS A 57 -8.18 7.40 -2.87
C LYS A 57 -8.90 6.96 -1.59
N THR A 58 -8.14 6.64 -0.55
CA THR A 58 -8.69 6.36 0.79
C THR A 58 -9.28 7.61 1.42
N ILE A 59 -8.53 8.73 1.41
CA ILE A 59 -9.00 10.02 1.94
C ILE A 59 -10.24 10.50 1.19
N SER A 60 -10.26 10.37 -0.14
CA SER A 60 -11.40 10.78 -0.97
C SER A 60 -12.62 9.86 -0.86
N GLY A 61 -12.58 8.81 -0.04
CA GLY A 61 -13.66 7.83 0.11
C GLY A 61 -13.90 6.94 -1.12
N ARG A 62 -13.04 7.02 -2.15
CA ARG A 62 -13.14 6.20 -3.37
C ARG A 62 -12.73 4.76 -3.10
N ILE A 63 -11.76 4.57 -2.20
CA ILE A 63 -11.50 3.29 -1.56
C ILE A 63 -12.19 3.37 -0.20
N ARG A 64 -13.30 2.64 -0.06
CA ARG A 64 -13.97 2.48 1.24
C ARG A 64 -13.11 1.56 2.09
N THR A 65 -12.36 2.15 3.02
CA THR A 65 -11.69 1.37 4.06
C THR A 65 -12.68 1.01 5.18
N LYS A 66 -13.70 1.83 5.44
CA LYS A 66 -14.72 1.51 6.45
C LYS A 66 -15.59 0.34 5.96
N SER A 67 -15.65 -0.74 6.74
CA SER A 67 -16.70 -1.75 6.60
C SER A 67 -18.06 -1.07 6.81
N THR A 68 -19.10 -1.55 6.14
CA THR A 68 -20.45 -0.92 5.99
C THR A 68 -21.14 -0.55 7.32
N THR A 69 -20.61 -1.02 8.45
CA THR A 69 -21.14 -0.85 9.82
C THR A 69 -20.55 0.35 10.58
N GLY A 70 -19.75 1.22 9.97
CA GLY A 70 -19.31 2.49 10.58
C GLY A 70 -18.26 2.37 11.70
N ARG A 71 -17.91 1.15 12.14
CA ARG A 71 -16.80 0.91 13.07
C ARG A 71 -15.49 0.74 12.31
N LEU A 72 -14.48 1.54 12.68
CA LEU A 72 -13.09 1.32 12.27
C LEU A 72 -12.68 -0.06 12.72
N CYS A 73 -12.25 -0.89 11.77
CA CYS A 73 -11.74 -2.22 12.03
C CYS A 73 -10.22 -2.23 11.93
#